data_AF-A0A1V0A5B8-F1
#
_entry.id   AF-A0A1V0A5B8-F1
#
_cell.length_a   1.000
_cell.length_b   1.000
_cell.length_c   1.000
_cell.angle_alpha   90.00
_cell.angle_beta   90.00
_cell.angle_gamma   90.00
#
_symmetry.space_group_name_H-M   'P 1'
#
loop_
_entity.id
_entity.type
_entity.pdbx_description
1 polymer ?
#
loop_
_entity_poly.entity_id
_entity_poly.type
_entity_poly.pdbx_seq_one_letter_code
_entity_poly.pdbx_strand_id
1 'polypeptide(L)'
;MGERPGQLGRLTMPTRDQLLREAADKEALAVTFLRYARALPEALEGLPARPSDHETFWRGPAAQRFVTQVIRLRGELDDLEDACLATAESLRRRARRLREQAAQVAGPA
;
A
#
# COMPACT_ATOMS: atom_id res chain seq x y z
N MET A 1 -21.53 47.64 -18.27
CA MET A 1 -21.22 47.68 -16.82
C MET A 1 -22.24 46.82 -16.11
N GLY A 2 -21.77 45.85 -15.34
CA GLY A 2 -22.59 44.86 -14.65
C GLY A 2 -21.69 43.74 -14.16
N GLU A 3 -20.74 44.09 -13.30
CA GLU A 3 -19.84 43.16 -12.63
C GLU A 3 -20.67 42.12 -11.85
N ARG A 4 -20.43 40.84 -12.12
CA ARG A 4 -20.89 39.75 -11.25
C ARG A 4 -19.74 39.39 -10.31
N PRO A 5 -19.84 39.69 -9.01
CA PRO A 5 -18.79 39.38 -8.06
C PRO A 5 -18.86 37.91 -7.64
N GLY A 6 -17.70 37.25 -7.59
CA GLY A 6 -17.42 36.24 -6.58
C GLY A 6 -18.08 34.87 -6.69
N GLN A 7 -17.83 34.12 -7.78
CA GLN A 7 -17.78 32.66 -7.70
C GLN A 7 -16.39 32.22 -7.22
N LEU A 8 -16.05 32.58 -5.98
CA LEU A 8 -15.08 31.80 -5.22
C LEU A 8 -15.85 30.54 -4.80
N GLY A 9 -15.50 29.40 -5.39
CA GLY A 9 -16.02 28.11 -5.01
C GLY A 9 -16.00 28.02 -3.50
N ARG A 10 -17.19 27.96 -2.87
CA ARG A 10 -17.29 27.64 -1.46
C ARG A 10 -16.53 26.33 -1.31
N LEU A 11 -15.40 26.38 -0.59
CA LEU A 11 -14.83 25.22 0.06
C LEU A 11 -15.89 24.79 1.08
N THR A 12 -16.93 24.10 0.62
CA THR A 12 -17.93 23.48 1.48
C THR A 12 -17.15 22.52 2.35
N MET A 13 -17.13 22.80 3.66
CA MET A 13 -16.50 21.90 4.62
C MET A 13 -17.11 20.51 4.42
N PRO A 14 -16.26 19.46 4.35
CA PRO A 14 -16.74 18.12 4.12
C PRO A 14 -17.72 17.73 5.23
N THR A 15 -18.84 17.13 4.84
CA THR A 15 -19.84 16.68 5.81
C THR A 15 -19.30 15.49 6.59
N ARG A 16 -19.88 15.23 7.77
CA ARG A 16 -19.55 14.05 8.58
C ARG A 16 -19.59 12.76 7.76
N ASP A 17 -20.62 12.58 6.94
CA ASP A 17 -20.79 11.38 6.12
C ASP A 17 -19.73 11.27 5.01
N GLN A 18 -19.31 12.41 4.43
CA GLN A 18 -18.21 12.43 3.47
C GLN A 18 -16.88 12.02 4.13
N LEU A 19 -16.59 12.52 5.33
CA LEU A 19 -15.39 12.15 6.09
C LEU A 19 -15.38 10.66 6.46
N LEU A 20 -16.52 10.13 6.90
CA LEU A 20 -16.66 8.71 7.23
C LEU A 20 -16.53 7.82 5.99
N ARG A 21 -17.09 8.25 4.85
CA ARG A 21 -16.94 7.53 3.59
C ARG A 21 -15.49 7.48 3.14
N GLU A 22 -14.80 8.62 3.16
CA GLU A 22 -13.38 8.68 2.79
C GLU A 22 -12.51 7.85 3.75
N ALA A 23 -12.84 7.82 5.05
CA ALA A 23 -12.15 6.96 6.01
C ALA A 23 -12.32 5.46 5.67
N ALA A 24 -13.53 5.06 5.28
CA ALA A 24 -13.82 3.68 4.87
C ALA A 24 -13.08 3.29 3.59
N ASP A 25 -13.08 4.17 2.58
CA ASP A 25 -12.32 3.96 1.35
C ASP A 25 -10.81 3.87 1.65
N LYS A 26 -10.34 4.71 2.59
CA LYS A 26 -9.07 4.63 3.35
C LYS A 26 -8.65 3.21 3.70
N GLU A 27 -9.49 2.60 4.51
CA GLU A 27 -9.23 1.29 5.07
C GLU A 27 -9.37 0.17 4.06
N ALA A 28 -10.33 0.25 3.14
CA ALA A 28 -10.47 -0.72 2.06
C ALA A 28 -9.20 -0.79 1.21
N LEU A 29 -8.60 0.36 0.91
CA LEU A 29 -7.33 0.41 0.18
C LEU A 29 -6.18 -0.15 1.04
N ALA A 30 -6.13 0.18 2.33
CA ALA A 30 -5.12 -0.38 3.24
C ALA A 30 -5.18 -1.92 3.31
N VAL A 31 -6.39 -2.50 3.38
CA VAL A 31 -6.59 -3.96 3.35
C VAL A 31 -6.07 -4.55 2.04
N THR A 32 -6.27 -3.86 0.92
CA THR A 32 -5.76 -4.28 -0.38
C THR A 32 -4.23 -4.34 -0.41
N PHE A 33 -3.55 -3.31 0.10
CA PHE A 33 -2.08 -3.31 0.21
C PHE A 33 -1.57 -4.41 1.13
N LEU A 34 -2.23 -4.68 2.26
CA LEU A 34 -1.86 -5.78 3.15
C LEU A 34 -2.00 -7.15 2.49
N ARG A 35 -3.04 -7.33 1.66
CA ARG A 35 -3.22 -8.56 0.90
C ARG A 35 -2.09 -8.74 -0.11
N TYR A 36 -1.69 -7.69 -0.81
CA TYR A 36 -0.57 -7.77 -1.74
C TYR A 36 0.76 -8.04 -1.04
N ALA A 37 1.05 -7.34 0.06
CA ALA A 37 2.23 -7.60 0.88
C ALA A 37 2.37 -9.10 1.23
N ARG A 38 1.28 -9.73 1.65
CA ARG A 38 1.26 -11.18 1.98
C ARG A 38 1.47 -12.11 0.78
N ALA A 39 1.06 -11.70 -0.41
CA ALA A 39 1.14 -12.53 -1.62
C ALA A 39 2.51 -12.43 -2.33
N LEU A 40 3.30 -11.39 -2.06
CA LEU A 40 4.59 -11.19 -2.75
C LEU A 40 5.61 -12.29 -2.45
N PRO A 41 5.79 -12.75 -1.19
CA PRO A 41 6.71 -13.85 -0.88
C PRO A 41 6.34 -15.17 -1.59
N GLU A 42 5.05 -15.42 -1.82
CA GLU A 42 4.54 -16.63 -2.49
C GLU A 42 4.99 -16.69 -3.96
N ALA A 43 5.26 -15.56 -4.60
CA ALA A 43 5.62 -15.49 -6.01
C ALA A 43 6.96 -16.18 -6.36
N LEU A 44 7.85 -16.34 -5.38
CA LEU A 44 9.15 -17.00 -5.54
C LEU A 44 9.24 -18.29 -4.71
N GLU A 45 8.11 -18.82 -4.24
CA GLU A 45 8.08 -20.10 -3.56
C GLU A 45 8.57 -21.22 -4.48
N GLY A 46 9.36 -22.15 -3.93
CA GLY A 46 9.94 -23.26 -4.70
C GLY A 46 11.15 -22.91 -5.57
N LEU A 47 11.53 -21.63 -5.68
CA LEU A 47 12.77 -21.23 -6.36
C LEU A 47 13.97 -21.29 -5.41
N PRO A 48 15.14 -21.76 -5.90
CA PRO A 48 16.37 -21.84 -5.09
C PRO A 48 16.73 -20.46 -4.53
N ALA A 49 16.93 -20.40 -3.22
CA ALA A 49 17.33 -19.19 -2.51
C ALA A 49 18.85 -19.13 -2.31
N ARG A 50 19.53 -20.27 -2.46
CA ARG A 50 20.98 -20.41 -2.28
C ARG A 50 21.60 -21.28 -3.37
N PRO A 51 22.91 -21.12 -3.65
CA PRO A 51 23.63 -22.00 -4.54
C PRO A 51 23.49 -23.49 -4.18
N SER A 52 23.58 -23.81 -2.89
CA SER A 52 23.42 -25.17 -2.36
C SER A 52 22.11 -25.86 -2.75
N ASP A 53 21.04 -25.09 -3.02
CA ASP A 53 19.70 -25.64 -3.26
C ASP A 53 19.57 -26.33 -4.62
N HIS A 54 20.49 -26.07 -5.56
CA HIS A 54 20.44 -26.60 -6.93
C HIS A 54 21.71 -27.31 -7.39
N GLU A 55 22.81 -27.18 -6.65
CA GLU A 55 24.11 -27.76 -7.00
C GLU A 55 24.12 -29.28 -7.18
N THR A 56 23.15 -30.03 -6.67
CA THR A 56 23.08 -31.50 -6.84
C THR A 56 22.52 -31.92 -8.19
N PHE A 57 21.70 -31.10 -8.85
CA PHE A 57 20.99 -31.47 -10.08
C PHE A 57 21.17 -30.47 -11.23
N TRP A 58 21.63 -29.24 -10.94
CA TRP A 58 21.87 -28.22 -11.94
C TRP A 58 23.13 -27.42 -11.63
N ARG A 59 24.08 -27.41 -12.57
CA ARG A 59 25.39 -26.77 -12.38
C ARG A 59 25.78 -25.93 -13.59
N GLY A 60 26.80 -25.09 -13.38
CA GLY A 60 27.45 -24.31 -14.41
C GLY A 60 26.95 -22.86 -14.50
N PRO A 61 27.47 -22.08 -15.46
CA PRO A 61 27.26 -20.63 -15.50
C PRO A 61 25.79 -20.21 -15.66
N ALA A 62 24.98 -21.02 -16.33
CA ALA A 62 23.55 -20.74 -16.49
C ALA A 62 22.79 -20.82 -15.15
N ALA A 63 23.10 -21.85 -14.34
CA ALA A 63 22.51 -22.05 -13.02
C ALA A 63 22.88 -20.90 -12.07
N GLN A 64 24.15 -20.50 -12.08
CA GLN A 64 24.64 -19.35 -11.29
C GLN A 64 23.92 -18.05 -11.66
N ARG A 65 23.79 -17.73 -12.96
CA ARG A 65 23.07 -16.52 -13.41
C ARG A 65 21.61 -16.53 -12.98
N PHE A 66 20.95 -17.68 -13.09
CA PHE A 66 19.56 -17.81 -12.66
C PHE A 66 19.40 -17.54 -11.16
N VAL A 67 20.21 -18.18 -10.31
CA VAL A 67 20.13 -17.99 -8.86
C VAL A 67 20.48 -16.57 -8.46
N THR A 68 21.50 -15.95 -9.06
CA THR A 68 21.80 -14.54 -8.84
C THR A 68 20.60 -13.65 -9.16
N GLN A 69 19.87 -13.93 -10.25
CA GLN A 69 18.68 -13.18 -10.61
C GLN A 69 17.52 -13.42 -9.63
N VAL A 70 17.31 -14.66 -9.18
CA VAL A 70 16.27 -14.98 -8.18
C VAL A 70 16.56 -14.30 -6.85
N ILE A 71 17.81 -14.33 -6.36
CA ILE A 71 18.22 -13.65 -5.12
C ILE A 71 17.97 -12.15 -5.22
N ARG A 72 18.32 -11.54 -6.36
CA ARG A 72 18.05 -10.12 -6.62
C ARG A 72 16.54 -9.83 -6.59
N LEU A 73 15.74 -10.63 -7.28
CA LEU A 73 14.28 -10.48 -7.31
C LEU A 73 13.66 -10.64 -5.92
N ARG A 74 14.19 -11.53 -5.07
CA ARG A 74 13.74 -11.64 -3.67
C ARG A 74 13.92 -10.32 -2.94
N GLY A 75 15.10 -9.70 -3.03
CA GLY A 75 15.33 -8.38 -2.43
C GLY A 75 14.40 -7.29 -2.97
N GLU A 76 14.16 -7.26 -4.28
CA GLU A 76 13.22 -6.31 -4.89
C GLU A 76 11.75 -6.55 -4.43
N LEU A 77 11.37 -7.80 -4.16
CA LEU A 77 10.06 -8.14 -3.60
C LEU A 77 9.95 -7.80 -2.11
N ASP A 78 11.01 -8.00 -1.33
CA ASP A 78 11.06 -7.60 0.09
C ASP A 78 10.88 -6.07 0.21
N ASP A 79 11.59 -5.29 -0.62
CA ASP A 79 11.42 -3.83 -0.69
C ASP A 79 9.98 -3.42 -1.06
N LEU A 80 9.35 -4.16 -1.98
CA LEU A 80 7.97 -3.91 -2.39
C LEU A 80 6.95 -4.30 -1.30
N GLU A 81 7.21 -5.37 -0.56
CA GLU A 81 6.42 -5.78 0.60
C GLU A 81 6.43 -4.66 1.65
N ASP A 82 7.62 -4.19 2.02
CA ASP A 82 7.78 -3.09 2.97
C ASP A 82 7.06 -1.82 2.52
N ALA A 83 7.15 -1.47 1.23
CA ALA A 83 6.43 -0.34 0.66
C ALA A 83 4.90 -0.50 0.76
N CYS A 84 4.38 -1.71 0.54
CA CYS A 84 2.96 -2.03 0.70
C CYS A 84 2.53 -1.90 2.17
N LEU A 85 3.31 -2.44 3.11
CA LEU A 85 3.04 -2.35 4.54
C LEU A 85 3.03 -0.89 5.03
N ALA A 86 4.04 -0.10 4.66
CA ALA A 86 4.14 1.31 5.02
C ALA A 86 2.97 2.12 4.44
N THR A 87 2.57 1.83 3.19
CA THR A 87 1.42 2.49 2.55
C THR A 87 0.12 2.14 3.25
N ALA A 88 -0.11 0.86 3.57
CA ALA A 88 -1.29 0.42 4.32
C ALA A 88 -1.38 1.11 5.70
N GLU A 89 -0.25 1.24 6.40
CA GLU A 89 -0.20 1.92 7.68
C GLU A 89 -0.52 3.42 7.53
N SER A 90 0.06 4.10 6.54
CA SER A 90 -0.22 5.50 6.24
C SER A 90 -1.71 5.74 5.96
N LEU A 91 -2.34 4.85 5.18
CA LEU A 91 -3.77 4.89 4.87
C LEU A 91 -4.63 4.71 6.13
N ARG A 92 -4.28 3.74 7.00
CA ARG A 92 -4.96 3.54 8.29
C ARG A 92 -4.86 4.76 9.21
N ARG A 93 -3.67 5.35 9.33
CA ARG A 93 -3.47 6.58 10.11
C ARG A 93 -4.31 7.74 9.55
N ARG A 94 -4.42 7.87 8.22
CA ARG A 94 -5.28 8.87 7.56
C ARG A 94 -6.77 8.61 7.81
N ALA A 95 -7.23 7.35 7.69
CA ALA A 95 -8.61 6.98 7.98
C ALA A 95 -8.99 7.27 9.44
N ARG A 96 -8.09 7.00 10.39
CA ARG A 96 -8.29 7.36 11.80
C ARG A 96 -8.46 8.88 11.99
N ARG A 97 -7.59 9.69 11.39
CA ARG A 97 -7.72 11.16 11.45
C ARG A 97 -9.03 11.66 10.86
N LEU A 98 -9.50 11.06 9.75
CA LEU A 98 -10.79 11.41 9.14
C LEU A 98 -11.96 11.10 10.07
N ARG A 99 -11.92 9.99 10.81
CA ARG A 99 -12.93 9.67 11.84
C ARG A 99 -12.90 10.63 13.02
N GLU A 100 -11.70 10.99 13.48
CA GLU A 100 -11.51 11.98 14.54
C GLU A 100 -12.09 13.35 14.11
N GLN A 101 -11.86 13.76 12.86
CA GLN A 101 -12.49 14.96 12.27
C GLN A 101 -14.01 14.83 12.18
N ALA A 102 -14.52 13.68 11.72
CA ALA A 102 -15.96 13.42 11.65
C ALA A 102 -16.64 13.48 13.04
N ALA A 103 -15.95 13.05 14.10
CA ALA A 103 -16.41 13.17 15.48
C ALA A 103 -16.43 14.64 15.96
N GLN A 104 -15.45 15.45 15.56
CA GLN A 104 -15.40 16.88 15.87
C GLN A 104 -16.50 17.67 15.15
N VAL A 105 -16.84 17.30 13.91
CA VAL A 105 -17.95 17.91 13.14
C VAL A 105 -19.30 17.61 13.77
N ALA A 106 -19.45 16.48 14.47
CA ALA A 106 -20.68 16.16 15.21
C ALA A 106 -20.85 16.99 16.50
N GLY A 107 -19.76 17.58 17.03
CA GLY A 107 -19.72 18.30 18.30
C GLY A 107 -19.96 17.41 19.54
N PRO A 108 -19.31 17.70 20.69
CA PRO A 108 -19.65 17.05 21.95
C PRO A 108 -21.07 17.45 22.34
N ALA A 109 -21.92 16.45 22.60
CA ALA A 109 -23.23 16.65 23.21
C ALA A 109 -23.11 17.28 24.60
#